data_AF-A0A3D1N0E1-F1
#
_entry.id   AF-A0A3D1N0E1-F1
#
_cell.length_a   1.000
_cell.length_b   1.000
_cell.length_c   1.000
_cell.angle_alpha   90.00
_cell.angle_beta   90.00
_cell.angle_gamma   90.00
#
_symmetry.space_group_name_H-M   'P 1'
#
loop_
_entity.id
_entity.type
_entity.pdbx_description
1 polymer ?
#
loop_
_entity_poly.entity_id
_entity_poly.type
_entity_poly.pdbx_seq_one_letter_code
_entity_poly.pdbx_strand_id
1 'polypeptide(L)'
;MSRYIVSIKFLAGSNVLAQLAIFDAIKKLGTFSIQDQKDHVYILLFRSEFTTDGLEERLKEIAGPAGSFNYTVCGFDEIAENGKFKTSGH
;
A
#
# COMPACT_ATOMS: atom_id res chain seq x y z
N MET A 1 12.49 6.74 10.88
CA MET A 1 11.46 6.43 9.86
C MET A 1 11.16 4.94 9.90
N SER A 2 9.89 4.62 10.09
CA SER A 2 9.40 3.24 10.12
C SER A 2 9.27 2.70 8.69
N ARG A 3 9.45 1.39 8.54
CA ARG A 3 9.32 0.68 7.28
C ARG A 3 8.03 -0.11 7.28
N TYR A 4 7.32 -0.09 6.15
CA TYR A 4 6.05 -0.79 5.96
C TYR A 4 6.10 -1.54 4.64
N ILE A 5 5.43 -2.69 4.59
CA ILE A 5 5.03 -3.31 3.33
C ILE A 5 3.58 -2.92 3.08
N VAL A 6 3.33 -2.25 1.96
CA VAL A 6 2.00 -1.81 1.56
C VAL A 6 1.64 -2.55 0.28
N SER A 7 0.56 -3.33 0.32
CA SER A 7 -0.03 -3.93 -0.88
C SER A 7 -1.13 -3.01 -1.40
N ILE A 8 -1.13 -2.70 -2.70
CA ILE A 8 -2.16 -1.88 -3.35
C ILE A 8 -2.73 -2.64 -4.52
N LYS A 9 -4.02 -2.95 -4.48
CA LYS A 9 -4.76 -3.61 -5.55
C LYS A 9 -5.76 -2.64 -6.16
N PHE A 10 -5.50 -2.18 -7.37
CA PHE A 10 -6.46 -1.34 -8.10
C PHE A 10 -7.67 -2.17 -8.56
N LEU A 11 -8.87 -1.60 -8.45
CA LEU A 11 -10.08 -2.24 -8.97
C LEU A 11 -10.10 -2.22 -10.50
N ALA A 12 -10.67 -3.26 -11.10
CA ALA A 12 -10.84 -3.35 -12.56
C ALA A 12 -11.71 -2.17 -13.05
N GLY A 13 -11.09 -1.25 -13.78
CA GLY A 13 -11.70 0.03 -14.19
C GLY A 13 -10.84 1.25 -13.87
N SER A 14 -9.88 1.13 -12.95
CA SER A 14 -8.90 2.18 -12.67
C SER A 14 -7.93 2.32 -13.86
N ASN A 15 -8.14 3.35 -14.68
CA ASN A 15 -7.27 3.67 -15.81
C ASN A 15 -5.88 4.12 -15.33
N VAL A 16 -4.90 4.12 -16.24
CA VAL A 16 -3.49 4.44 -15.91
C VAL A 16 -3.35 5.83 -15.28
N LEU A 17 -4.14 6.82 -15.73
CA LEU A 17 -4.11 8.18 -15.18
C LEU A 17 -4.58 8.21 -13.72
N ALA A 18 -5.65 7.49 -13.38
CA ALA A 18 -6.13 7.39 -12.01
C ALA A 18 -5.10 6.69 -11.11
N GLN A 19 -4.47 5.62 -11.60
CA GLN A 19 -3.41 4.92 -10.87
C GLN A 19 -2.23 5.86 -10.58
N LEU A 20 -1.79 6.64 -11.58
CA LEU A 20 -0.71 7.62 -11.42
C LEU A 20 -1.06 8.71 -10.40
N ALA A 21 -2.28 9.23 -10.43
CA ALA A 21 -2.75 10.22 -9.45
C ALA A 21 -2.76 9.66 -8.02
N ILE A 22 -3.17 8.40 -7.86
CA ILE A 22 -3.13 7.70 -6.58
C ILE A 22 -1.69 7.51 -6.10
N PHE A 23 -0.77 7.08 -6.97
CA PHE A 23 0.64 6.98 -6.62
C PHE A 23 1.27 8.33 -6.24
N ASP A 24 0.90 9.42 -6.93
CA ASP A 24 1.35 10.77 -6.56
C ASP A 24 0.86 11.17 -5.16
N ALA A 25 -0.41 10.89 -4.84
CA ALA A 25 -0.95 11.14 -3.51
C ALA A 25 -0.24 10.29 -2.44
N ILE A 26 0.02 9.02 -2.72
CA ILE A 26 0.72 8.11 -1.81
C ILE A 26 2.18 8.56 -1.59
N LYS A 27 2.87 9.09 -2.61
CA LYS A 27 4.23 9.66 -2.46
C LYS A 27 4.29 10.84 -1.49
N LYS A 28 3.17 11.54 -1.24
CA LYS A 28 3.11 12.62 -0.24
C LYS A 28 3.14 12.10 1.20
N LEU A 29 2.84 10.82 1.40
CA LEU A 29 2.85 10.18 2.72
C LEU A 29 4.23 9.62 3.10
N GLY A 30 5.16 9.55 2.15
CA GLY A 30 6.48 8.98 2.37
C GLY A 30 7.17 8.52 1.09
N THR A 31 8.31 7.87 1.25
CA THR A 31 9.07 7.33 0.12
C THR A 31 8.77 5.84 -0.03
N PHE A 32 8.70 5.34 -1.26
CA PHE A 32 8.51 3.91 -1.48
C PHE A 32 9.19 3.41 -2.74
N SER A 33 9.40 2.10 -2.78
CA SER A 33 9.86 1.37 -3.95
C SER A 33 8.88 0.24 -4.26
N ILE A 34 8.57 0.06 -5.54
CA ILE A 34 7.76 -1.08 -5.99
C ILE A 34 8.67 -2.31 -5.97
N GLN A 35 8.32 -3.29 -5.14
CA GLN A 35 9.05 -4.54 -4.98
C GLN A 35 8.55 -5.60 -5.96
N ASP A 36 7.24 -5.64 -6.19
CA ASP A 36 6.59 -6.59 -7.10
C ASP A 36 5.32 -5.97 -7.70
N GLN A 37 4.97 -6.37 -8.92
CA GLN A 37 3.75 -5.98 -9.60
C GLN A 37 3.16 -7.17 -10.36
N LYS A 38 1.95 -7.58 -9.99
CA LYS A 38 1.23 -8.67 -10.65
C LYS A 38 -0.29 -8.45 -10.61
N ASP A 39 -0.98 -8.65 -11.73
CA ASP A 39 -2.46 -8.60 -11.80
C ASP A 39 -3.09 -7.35 -11.13
N HIS A 40 -2.54 -6.16 -11.42
CA HIS A 40 -2.93 -4.87 -10.82
C HIS A 40 -2.72 -4.74 -9.29
N VAL A 41 -1.98 -5.68 -8.70
CA VAL A 41 -1.47 -5.63 -7.33
C VAL A 41 -0.04 -5.13 -7.36
N TYR A 42 0.26 -4.15 -6.51
CA TYR A 42 1.57 -3.54 -6.34
C TYR A 42 2.00 -3.73 -4.89
N ILE A 43 3.16 -4.36 -4.70
CA ILE A 43 3.78 -4.49 -3.39
C ILE A 43 4.82 -3.39 -3.24
N LEU A 44 4.60 -2.48 -2.29
CA LEU A 44 5.45 -1.33 -2.04
C LEU A 44 6.23 -1.52 -0.75
N LEU A 45 7.55 -1.34 -0.80
CA LEU A 45 8.35 -1.11 0.40
C LEU A 45 8.29 0.38 0.73
N PHE A 46 7.46 0.73 1.70
CA PHE A 46 7.13 2.10 2.08
C PHE A 46 7.93 2.54 3.30
N ARG A 47 8.35 3.81 3.33
CA ARG A 47 9.08 4.45 4.43
C ARG A 47 8.39 5.74 4.78
N SER A 48 7.94 5.83 6.03
CA SER A 48 7.19 6.98 6.51
C SER A 48 7.51 7.32 7.95
N GLU A 49 7.18 8.54 8.34
CA GLU A 49 7.16 9.01 9.73
C GLU A 49 5.80 8.74 10.40
N PHE A 50 4.75 8.44 9.61
CA PHE A 50 3.46 8.01 10.15
C PHE A 50 3.57 6.63 10.81
N THR A 51 2.71 6.39 11.80
CA THR A 51 2.44 5.04 12.36
C THR A 51 1.63 4.20 11.37
N THR A 52 1.50 2.89 11.61
CA THR A 52 0.64 2.00 10.81
C THR A 52 -0.77 2.57 10.69
N ASP A 53 -1.41 2.88 11.82
CA ASP A 53 -2.77 3.44 11.88
C ASP A 53 -2.88 4.76 11.10
N GLY A 54 -1.92 5.68 11.30
CA GLY A 54 -1.90 6.95 10.59
C GLY A 54 -1.72 6.79 9.09
N LEU A 55 -0.92 5.81 8.64
CA LEU A 55 -0.77 5.52 7.22
C LEU A 55 -2.05 4.91 6.64
N GLU A 56 -2.71 4.01 7.37
CA GLU A 56 -3.97 3.41 6.96
C GLU A 56 -5.10 4.43 6.81
N GLU A 57 -5.22 5.39 7.75
CA GLU A 57 -6.19 6.47 7.64
C GLU A 57 -5.95 7.31 6.37
N ARG A 58 -4.69 7.68 6.11
CA ARG A 58 -4.34 8.45 4.90
C ARG A 58 -4.58 7.67 3.62
N LEU A 59 -4.29 6.37 3.59
CA LEU A 59 -4.58 5.51 2.45
C LEU A 59 -6.09 5.37 2.21
N LYS A 60 -6.89 5.29 3.28
CA LYS A 60 -8.36 5.30 3.21
C LYS A 60 -8.89 6.57 2.55
N GLU A 61 -8.36 7.72 2.96
CA GLU A 61 -8.72 9.02 2.37
C GLU A 61 -8.39 9.07 0.87
N ILE A 62 -7.22 8.55 0.46
CA ILE A 62 -6.80 8.50 -0.94
C ILE A 62 -7.64 7.51 -1.76
N ALA A 63 -7.98 6.34 -1.21
CA ALA A 63 -8.87 5.38 -1.86
C ALA A 63 -10.25 5.99 -2.15
N GLY A 64 -10.68 6.93 -1.30
CA GLY A 64 -11.92 7.67 -1.43
C GLY A 64 -13.15 6.78 -1.15
N PRO A 65 -14.35 7.39 -1.10
CA PRO A 65 -15.59 6.68 -0.76
C PRO A 65 -16.01 5.62 -1.80
N ALA A 66 -15.49 5.72 -3.03
CA ALA A 66 -15.74 4.76 -4.10
C ALA A 66 -14.79 3.54 -4.08
N GLY A 67 -13.75 3.55 -3.22
CA GLY A 67 -12.81 2.44 -3.10
C GLY A 67 -11.95 2.21 -4.34
N SER A 68 -11.28 3.26 -4.84
CA SER A 68 -10.50 3.23 -6.10
C SER A 68 -9.43 2.11 -6.15
N PHE A 69 -8.97 1.68 -4.98
CA PHE A 69 -8.10 0.53 -4.75
C PHE A 69 -8.37 -0.06 -3.37
N ASN A 70 -8.04 -1.34 -3.20
CA ASN A 70 -7.88 -1.97 -1.91
C ASN A 70 -6.42 -1.88 -1.48
N TYR A 71 -6.17 -1.79 -0.18
CA TYR A 71 -4.82 -1.79 0.35
C TYR A 71 -4.68 -2.61 1.62
N THR A 72 -3.45 -2.96 1.95
CA THR A 72 -3.06 -3.59 3.22
C THR A 72 -1.74 -2.99 3.65
N VAL A 73 -1.63 -2.59 4.91
CA VAL A 73 -0.39 -2.10 5.51
C VAL A 73 0.10 -3.12 6.54
N CYS A 74 1.38 -3.46 6.48
CA CYS A 74 2.04 -4.25 7.53
C CYS A 74 3.35 -3.58 7.92
N GLY A 75 3.60 -3.44 9.22
CA GLY A 75 4.91 -3.03 9.73
C GLY A 75 5.99 -4.01 9.28
N PHE A 76 7.12 -3.50 8.77
CA PHE A 76 8.22 -4.35 8.35
C PHE A 76 8.79 -5.14 9.55
N ASP A 77 8.86 -4.52 10.72
CA ASP A 77 9.25 -5.17 11.97
C ASP A 77 8.25 -6.26 12.40
N GLU A 78 6.95 -6.09 12.17
CA GLU A 78 5.94 -7.13 12.47
C GLU A 78 6.14 -8.39 11.63
N ILE A 79 6.55 -8.23 10.36
CA ILE A 79 6.85 -9.34 9.44
C ILE A 79 8.19 -9.99 9.80
N ALA A 80 9.19 -9.19 10.18
CA ALA A 80 10.52 -9.67 10.56
C ALA A 80 10.49 -10.47 11.87
N GLU A 81 9.66 -10.06 12.85
CA GLU A 81 9.50 -10.77 14.12
C GLU A 81 8.60 -12.03 14.00
N ASN A 82 7.64 -12.07 13.07
CA ASN A 82 6.75 -13.24 12.89
C ASN A 82 7.09 -14.17 11.72
N GLY A 83 8.15 -13.88 10.93
CA GLY A 83 8.82 -14.84 10.06
C GLY A 83 8.03 -15.49 8.91
N LYS A 84 6.75 -15.18 8.67
CA LYS A 84 5.99 -15.69 7.51
C LYS A 84 4.95 -14.70 7.01
N PHE A 85 5.19 -14.19 5.81
CA PHE A 85 4.13 -13.69 4.93
C PHE A 85 3.16 -14.85 4.67
N LYS A 86 2.05 -14.94 5.41
CA LYS A 86 0.98 -15.91 5.10
C LYS A 86 0.21 -15.38 3.90
N THR A 87 0.57 -15.81 2.69
CA THR A 87 -0.38 -15.81 1.57
C THR A 87 -1.44 -16.86 1.88
N SER A 88 -2.48 -16.47 2.62
CA SER A 88 -3.66 -17.30 2.84
C SER A 88 -4.39 -17.45 1.51
N GLY A 89 -4.02 -18.47 0.75
CA GLY A 89 -4.85 -19.04 -0.31
C GLY A 89 -5.68 -20.16 0.30
N HIS A 90 -7.00 -20.04 0.21
CA HIS A 90 -7.92 -21.17 0.23
C HIS A 90 -9.09 -20.87 -0.70
#